data_AF-A0A7S1PP60-F1
#
_entry.id   AF-A0A7S1PP60-F1
#
_cell.length_a   1.000
_cell.length_b   1.000
_cell.length_c   1.000
_cell.angle_alpha   90.00
_cell.angle_beta   90.00
_cell.angle_gamma   90.00
#
_symmetry.space_group_name_H-M   'P 1'
#
loop_
_entity.id
_entity.type
_entity.pdbx_description
1 polymer ?
#
loop_
_entity_poly.entity_id
_entity_poly.type
_entity_poly.pdbx_seq_one_letter_code
_entity_poly.pdbx_strand_id
1 'polypeptide(L)'
;SCIAARWLQKKRHSLLTPLEKHRRAFLQQLRRTHPGPRRTERGPRRALLAGQLCEFYEHFQLFVRERSTYYVCPNLVKPLTSGDRVSYAELVGPSRVMWFVSHYWGTCFRHFVHTV
;
A
#
# COMPACT_ATOMS: atom_id res chain seq x y z
N SER A 1 17.91 -37.56 5.24
CA SER A 1 17.45 -36.19 4.91
C SER A 1 18.39 -35.54 3.91
N CYS A 2 17.98 -35.48 2.64
CA CYS A 2 18.88 -35.18 1.51
C CYS A 2 19.01 -33.67 1.28
N ILE A 3 20.26 -33.19 1.13
CA ILE A 3 20.61 -31.77 0.89
C ILE A 3 19.86 -31.19 -0.33
N ALA A 4 19.58 -32.00 -1.34
CA ALA A 4 18.81 -31.63 -2.54
C ALA A 4 17.37 -31.15 -2.24
N ALA A 5 16.69 -31.75 -1.25
CA ALA A 5 15.33 -31.36 -0.88
C ALA A 5 15.31 -29.95 -0.24
N ARG A 6 16.33 -29.64 0.58
CA ARG A 6 16.48 -28.30 1.16
C ARG A 6 16.82 -27.25 0.10
N TRP A 7 17.62 -27.59 -0.91
CA TRP A 7 17.93 -26.69 -2.03
C TRP A 7 16.72 -26.40 -2.92
N LEU A 8 15.91 -27.39 -3.25
CA LEU A 8 14.67 -27.22 -4.01
C LEU A 8 13.63 -26.39 -3.23
N GLN A 9 13.55 -26.58 -1.90
CA GLN A 9 12.68 -25.78 -1.04
C GLN A 9 13.18 -24.33 -0.94
N LYS A 10 14.49 -24.09 -0.82
CA LYS A 10 15.10 -22.75 -0.84
C LYS A 10 14.88 -22.03 -2.18
N LYS A 11 14.95 -22.73 -3.31
CA LYS A 11 14.66 -22.19 -4.66
C LYS A 11 13.17 -21.84 -4.86
N ARG A 12 12.26 -22.59 -4.23
CA ARG A 12 10.81 -22.27 -4.25
C ARG A 12 10.46 -21.02 -3.43
N HIS A 13 11.23 -20.71 -2.39
CA HIS A 13 11.05 -19.53 -1.56
C HIS A 13 11.73 -18.25 -2.10
N SER A 14 12.50 -18.32 -3.19
CA SER A 14 13.20 -17.16 -3.76
C SER A 14 12.43 -16.42 -4.84
N LEU A 15 11.18 -16.79 -5.12
CA LEU A 15 10.33 -16.11 -6.09
C LEU A 15 9.31 -15.25 -5.35
N LEU A 16 9.45 -13.93 -5.46
CA LEU A 16 8.46 -12.98 -4.96
C LEU A 16 7.06 -13.37 -5.48
N THR A 17 6.08 -13.41 -4.59
CA THR A 17 4.67 -13.58 -4.95
C THR A 17 4.25 -12.45 -5.91
N PRO A 18 3.18 -12.65 -6.73
CA PRO A 18 2.68 -11.58 -7.58
C PRO A 18 2.40 -10.29 -6.82
N LEU A 19 1.81 -10.37 -5.62
CA LEU A 19 1.55 -9.21 -4.76
C LEU A 19 2.84 -8.49 -4.35
N GLU A 20 3.88 -9.24 -3.95
CA GLU A 20 5.18 -8.66 -3.59
C GLU A 20 5.85 -7.96 -4.78
N LYS A 21 5.77 -8.54 -5.97
CA LYS A 21 6.27 -7.90 -7.20
C LYS A 21 5.57 -6.56 -7.43
N HIS A 22 4.25 -6.52 -7.32
CA HIS A 22 3.48 -5.28 -7.48
C HIS A 22 3.79 -4.25 -6.39
N ARG A 23 3.97 -4.65 -5.12
CA ARG A 23 4.40 -3.75 -4.04
C ARG A 23 5.77 -3.13 -4.33
N ARG A 24 6.73 -3.94 -4.76
CA ARG A 24 8.07 -3.46 -5.12
C ARG A 24 8.03 -2.51 -6.32
N ALA A 25 7.26 -2.84 -7.35
CA ALA A 25 7.07 -1.98 -8.52
C ALA A 25 6.46 -0.63 -8.12
N PHE A 26 5.42 -0.64 -7.28
CA PHE A 26 4.78 0.57 -6.78
C PHE A 26 5.74 1.46 -5.98
N LEU A 27 6.53 0.87 -5.05
CA LEU A 27 7.54 1.62 -4.30
C LEU A 27 8.63 2.20 -5.22
N GLN A 28 9.06 1.45 -6.24
CA GLN A 28 10.03 1.95 -7.21
C GLN A 28 9.47 3.13 -8.01
N GLN A 29 8.20 3.07 -8.41
CA GLN A 29 7.53 4.18 -9.08
C GLN A 29 7.41 5.40 -8.15
N LEU A 30 6.92 5.21 -6.92
CA LEU A 30 6.82 6.29 -5.93
C LEU A 30 8.16 6.96 -5.65
N ARG A 31 9.25 6.19 -5.55
CA ARG A 31 10.60 6.75 -5.30
C ARG A 31 11.13 7.58 -6.47
N ARG A 32 10.61 7.40 -7.69
CA ARG A 32 10.96 8.22 -8.85
C ARG A 32 10.24 9.55 -8.83
N THR A 33 8.98 9.58 -8.38
CA THR A 33 8.15 10.79 -8.34
C THR A 33 8.31 11.58 -7.04
N HIS A 34 8.66 10.89 -5.95
CA HIS A 34 8.86 11.46 -4.62
C HIS A 34 10.19 10.97 -4.04
N PRO A 35 11.20 11.85 -3.87
CA PRO A 35 12.56 11.46 -3.49
C PRO A 35 12.67 10.85 -2.07
N GLY A 36 11.59 10.83 -1.30
CA GLY A 36 11.51 10.12 -0.03
C GLY A 36 10.24 10.42 0.74
N PRO A 37 9.95 9.63 1.79
CA PRO A 37 8.81 9.87 2.67
C PRO A 37 8.96 11.21 3.40
N ARG A 38 7.88 11.98 3.47
CA ARG A 38 7.81 13.24 4.21
C ARG A 38 7.05 13.04 5.51
N ARG A 39 7.78 13.00 6.63
CA ARG A 39 7.16 12.94 7.97
C ARG A 39 6.30 14.16 8.23
N THR A 40 5.17 13.95 8.88
CA THR A 40 4.28 15.05 9.29
C THR A 40 3.66 14.76 10.65
N GLU A 41 3.33 15.83 11.37
CA GLU A 41 2.56 15.75 12.60
C GLU A 41 1.22 15.02 12.37
N ARG A 42 0.72 14.41 13.44
CA ARG A 42 -0.62 13.82 13.45
C ARG A 42 -1.65 14.94 13.28
N GLY A 43 -2.73 14.66 12.54
CA GLY A 43 -3.83 15.58 12.35
C GLY A 43 -4.06 15.92 10.86
N PRO A 44 -4.63 17.10 10.56
CA PRO A 44 -5.16 17.42 9.23
C PRO A 44 -4.10 17.54 8.14
N ARG A 45 -2.81 17.68 8.51
CA ARG A 45 -1.68 17.74 7.57
C ARG A 45 -1.21 16.35 7.09
N ARG A 46 -1.79 15.27 7.63
CA ARG A 46 -1.43 13.88 7.31
C ARG A 46 -2.56 13.17 6.56
N ALA A 47 -3.11 13.86 5.56
CA ALA A 47 -4.18 13.34 4.72
C ALA A 47 -3.67 12.92 3.34
N LEU A 48 -4.50 12.16 2.63
CA LEU A 48 -4.28 11.73 1.25
C LEU A 48 -5.14 12.59 0.33
N LEU A 49 -4.61 12.89 -0.85
CA LEU A 49 -5.41 13.40 -1.97
C LEU A 49 -6.23 12.26 -2.58
N ALA A 50 -7.40 12.57 -3.13
CA ALA A 50 -8.21 11.60 -3.87
C ALA A 50 -7.40 10.93 -4.99
N GLY A 51 -6.62 11.70 -5.74
CA GLY A 51 -5.72 11.16 -6.79
C GLY A 51 -4.75 10.09 -6.28
N GLN A 52 -4.14 10.30 -5.10
CA GLN A 52 -3.22 9.31 -4.50
C GLN A 52 -3.94 8.01 -4.10
N LEU A 53 -5.22 8.11 -3.74
CA LEU A 53 -6.05 6.96 -3.43
C LEU A 53 -6.47 6.22 -4.71
N CYS A 54 -6.82 6.95 -5.76
CA CYS A 54 -7.13 6.40 -7.08
C CYS A 54 -5.92 5.67 -7.67
N GLU A 55 -4.74 6.29 -7.69
CA GLU A 55 -3.50 5.67 -8.17
C GLU A 55 -3.17 4.37 -7.41
N PHE A 56 -3.35 4.38 -6.09
CA PHE A 56 -3.19 3.19 -5.27
C PHE A 56 -4.17 2.08 -5.67
N TYR A 57 -5.45 2.43 -5.82
CA TYR A 57 -6.48 1.47 -6.21
C TYR A 57 -6.22 0.90 -7.60
N GLU A 58 -5.96 1.74 -8.60
CA GLU A 58 -5.70 1.34 -9.98
C GLU A 58 -4.51 0.38 -10.09
N HIS A 59 -3.43 0.64 -9.34
CA HIS A 59 -2.26 -0.24 -9.33
C HIS A 59 -2.54 -1.61 -8.70
N PHE A 60 -3.33 -1.64 -7.62
CA PHE A 60 -3.62 -2.87 -6.85
C PHE A 60 -4.99 -3.48 -7.14
N GLN A 61 -5.77 -2.98 -8.11
CA GLN A 61 -7.16 -3.37 -8.34
C GLN A 61 -7.34 -4.89 -8.50
N LEU A 62 -6.37 -5.57 -9.15
CA LEU A 62 -6.37 -7.01 -9.35
C LEU A 62 -6.32 -7.81 -8.03
N PHE A 63 -5.72 -7.23 -6.98
CA PHE A 63 -5.61 -7.80 -5.64
C PHE A 63 -6.64 -7.25 -4.66
N VAL A 64 -7.13 -6.03 -4.86
CA VAL A 64 -8.18 -5.46 -4.01
C VAL A 64 -9.53 -6.07 -4.37
N ARG A 65 -9.95 -6.03 -5.64
CA ARG A 65 -11.28 -6.49 -6.11
C ARG A 65 -12.39 -5.98 -5.18
N GLU A 66 -13.12 -6.88 -4.53
CA GLU A 66 -14.21 -6.57 -3.58
C GLU A 66 -13.78 -6.62 -2.11
N ARG A 67 -12.47 -6.65 -1.84
CA ARG A 67 -11.95 -6.75 -0.48
C ARG A 67 -12.02 -5.39 0.23
N SER A 68 -12.19 -5.46 1.53
CA SER A 68 -12.34 -4.30 2.40
C SER A 68 -11.00 -3.76 2.90
N THR A 69 -11.03 -2.67 3.66
CA THR A 69 -9.82 -2.07 4.24
C THR A 69 -9.11 -3.01 5.24
N TYR A 70 -9.84 -3.96 5.84
CA TYR A 70 -9.24 -5.04 6.63
C TYR A 70 -8.29 -5.94 5.84
N TYR A 71 -8.48 -6.07 4.52
CA TYR A 71 -7.51 -6.74 3.66
C TYR A 71 -6.41 -5.78 3.22
N VAL A 72 -6.79 -4.60 2.73
CA VAL A 72 -5.87 -3.61 2.14
C VAL A 72 -4.80 -3.19 3.13
N CYS A 73 -5.17 -2.89 4.36
CA CYS A 73 -4.24 -2.36 5.35
C CYS A 73 -3.08 -3.34 5.68
N PRO A 74 -3.34 -4.58 6.14
CA PRO A 74 -2.25 -5.51 6.46
C PRO A 74 -1.51 -6.07 5.23
N ASN A 75 -2.15 -6.19 4.07
CA ASN A 75 -1.54 -6.82 2.89
C ASN A 75 -0.84 -5.84 1.95
N LEU A 76 -1.27 -4.57 1.91
CA LEU A 76 -0.75 -3.57 0.99
C LEU A 76 -0.11 -2.42 1.75
N VAL A 77 -0.88 -1.72 2.59
CA VAL A 77 -0.42 -0.48 3.22
C VAL A 77 0.74 -0.71 4.18
N LYS A 78 0.58 -1.60 5.17
CA LYS A 78 1.64 -1.85 6.18
C LYS A 78 2.95 -2.34 5.55
N PRO A 79 2.96 -3.30 4.60
CA PRO A 79 4.20 -3.73 3.96
C PRO A 79 4.86 -2.65 3.09
N LEU A 80 4.10 -1.72 2.53
CA LEU A 80 4.66 -0.60 1.78
C LEU A 80 5.37 0.40 2.70
N THR A 81 4.84 0.64 3.91
CA THR A 81 5.35 1.68 4.80
C THR A 81 6.28 1.17 5.90
N SER A 82 6.38 -0.15 6.08
CA SER A 82 7.16 -0.76 7.17
C SER A 82 8.66 -0.49 7.07
N GLY A 83 9.20 -0.37 5.85
CA GLY A 83 10.62 -0.09 5.63
C GLY A 83 11.06 1.28 6.18
N ASP A 84 10.22 2.30 5.96
CA ASP A 84 10.52 3.68 6.35
C ASP A 84 9.91 4.06 7.71
N ARG A 85 9.07 3.17 8.29
CA ARG A 85 8.34 3.37 9.56
C ARG A 85 7.46 4.63 9.55
N VAL A 86 6.72 4.81 8.46
CA VAL A 86 5.82 5.96 8.24
C VAL A 86 4.37 5.52 8.00
N SER A 87 3.45 6.47 7.99
CA SER A 87 2.10 6.28 7.46
C SER A 87 2.11 6.33 5.93
N TYR A 88 1.03 5.84 5.30
CA TYR A 88 0.91 5.89 3.85
C TYR A 88 0.90 7.33 3.31
N ALA A 89 0.22 8.25 4.00
CA ALA A 89 0.21 9.66 3.64
C ALA A 89 1.62 10.27 3.63
N GLU A 90 2.45 9.93 4.62
CA GLU A 90 3.85 10.35 4.66
C GLU A 90 4.68 9.72 3.53
N LEU A 91 4.36 8.50 3.11
CA LEU A 91 5.04 7.81 2.02
C LEU A 91 4.75 8.44 0.65
N VAL A 92 3.49 8.79 0.36
CA VAL A 92 3.08 9.30 -0.97
C VAL A 92 3.11 10.82 -1.09
N GLY A 93 3.43 11.53 0.00
CA GLY A 93 3.39 12.99 0.06
C GLY A 93 2.12 13.46 0.77
N PRO A 94 2.19 13.84 2.05
CA PRO A 94 1.00 14.11 2.83
C PRO A 94 0.38 15.46 2.42
N SER A 95 -0.93 15.56 2.44
CA SER A 95 -1.66 16.79 2.12
C SER A 95 -2.42 17.33 3.34
N ARG A 96 -2.80 18.60 3.27
CA ARG A 96 -3.68 19.23 4.26
C ARG A 96 -5.12 19.14 3.78
N VAL A 97 -6.01 18.67 4.65
CA VAL A 97 -7.46 18.70 4.42
C VAL A 97 -8.15 19.62 5.42
N MET A 98 -9.30 20.15 5.01
CA MET A 98 -10.21 20.92 5.88
C MET A 98 -11.30 20.04 6.48
N TRP A 99 -11.68 18.99 5.77
CA TRP A 99 -12.73 18.04 6.16
C TRP A 99 -12.18 16.61 6.04
N PHE A 100 -12.62 15.73 6.92
CA PHE A 100 -12.29 14.30 6.85
C PHE A 100 -13.54 13.50 6.53
N VAL A 101 -13.39 12.46 5.73
CA VAL A 101 -14.44 11.47 5.49
C VAL A 101 -14.06 10.22 6.27
N SER A 102 -14.93 9.79 7.19
CA SER A 102 -14.80 8.47 7.82
C SER A 102 -15.52 7.43 6.97
N HIS A 103 -14.84 6.33 6.66
CA HIS A 103 -15.47 5.16 6.04
C HIS A 103 -15.39 3.96 6.99
N TYR A 104 -16.41 3.12 6.95
CA TYR A 104 -16.40 1.86 7.68
C TYR A 104 -15.44 0.87 7.00
N TRP A 105 -14.48 0.33 7.77
CA TRP A 105 -13.42 -0.53 7.23
C TRP A 105 -13.90 -1.84 6.61
N GLY A 106 -15.12 -2.28 6.94
CA GLY A 106 -15.74 -3.47 6.37
C GLY A 106 -16.34 -3.25 4.98
N THR A 107 -16.57 -1.99 4.58
CA THR A 107 -17.04 -1.67 3.23
C THR A 107 -15.96 -2.01 2.21
N CYS A 108 -16.38 -2.48 1.04
CA CYS A 108 -15.49 -2.73 -0.10
C CYS A 108 -14.64 -1.49 -0.40
N PHE A 109 -13.32 -1.67 -0.50
CA PHE A 109 -12.40 -0.55 -0.70
C PHE A 109 -12.66 0.18 -2.02
N ARG A 110 -13.08 -0.53 -3.07
CA ARG A 110 -13.49 0.07 -4.34
C ARG A 110 -14.61 1.10 -4.16
N HIS A 111 -15.61 0.81 -3.33
CA HIS A 111 -16.72 1.73 -3.10
C HIS A 111 -16.22 3.01 -2.44
N PHE A 112 -15.31 2.90 -1.48
CA PHE A 112 -14.69 4.08 -0.86
C PHE A 112 -13.96 4.95 -1.90
N VAL A 113 -13.13 4.35 -2.76
CA VAL A 113 -12.39 5.08 -3.82
C VAL A 113 -13.35 5.80 -4.78
N HIS A 114 -14.49 5.19 -5.11
CA HIS A 114 -15.47 5.78 -6.03
C HIS A 114 -16.35 6.88 -5.39
N THR A 115 -16.31 7.04 -4.07
CA THR A 115 -17.13 8.03 -3.34
C THR A 115 -16.37 9.30 -2.96
N VAL A 116 -15.05 9.35 -3.18
CA VAL A 116 -14.19 10.48 -2.82
C VAL A 116 -13.78 11.33 -4.00
#